data_AF-A0A8H4GS52-F1
#
_entry.id   AF-A0A8H4GS52-F1
#
_cell.length_a   1.000
_cell.length_b   1.000
_cell.length_c   1.000
_cell.angle_alpha   90.00
_cell.angle_beta   90.00
_cell.angle_gamma   90.00
#
_symmetry.space_group_name_H-M   'P 1'
#
loop_
_entity.id
_entity.type
_entity.pdbx_description
1 polymer ?
#
loop_
_entity_poly.entity_id
_entity_poly.type
_entity_poly.pdbx_seq_one_letter_code
_entity_poly.pdbx_strand_id
1 'polypeptide(L)'
;MTAIDLANWMKYLDPSVPVIDSYISCSHDASAYKYDGGDNGMHEFVGSICQTGDYTSQLLAGSRWFDMRVTREGNTLVMKHNIIKFQAFETVLHQIKSFADSHKSEFIFLDLDLAHGGGLGGDVLAMLIKVLGDGKEDAFATAHVGPDGKTYNTDLTWAKLRQDGKQYIIIWGEDEEVNGGTKHWYSGKPWAPQAADIRDNWADDYENKSPKEIVIWLNEALGLWKKKRLWITQLIDTPKRSYMPGHHPSDCDSRAAPVFNEWLAKFKPRDNLGIVKRDFVNEGWNELGISHVIRLNRFAQNPELPLGPTINYLSTIRLKTLDGRYVAVDTNPPGNTNLSLLTLVKAPADNTRFLIRHYHKDSSWEWTFSGNPDADSCGANGNVRLVHVDSRFGDDTVVSCAKNSGGFMYWGVGWGPADNWESFLPYDPAIPRSSYRIRDGSTIVLRTLWHMYWKAGEDENHYTRLYASTGAIEDATRFVVEKA
;
A
#
# COMPACT_ATOMS: atom_id res chain seq x y z
N MET A 1 19.40 8.78 10.25
CA MET A 1 18.20 8.73 9.39
C MET A 1 17.49 7.43 9.70
N THR A 2 16.17 7.48 9.80
CA THR A 2 15.32 6.34 10.13
C THR A 2 14.15 6.29 9.15
N ALA A 3 13.55 5.12 8.96
CA ALA A 3 12.34 4.94 8.17
C ALA A 3 11.28 4.30 9.06
N ILE A 4 10.03 4.73 8.92
CA ILE A 4 8.93 4.12 9.67
C ILE A 4 8.58 2.75 9.10
N ASP A 5 8.37 1.77 9.97
CA ASP A 5 7.93 0.42 9.59
C ASP A 5 6.44 0.42 9.19
N LEU A 6 6.11 0.94 8.01
CA LEU A 6 4.72 1.09 7.53
C LEU A 6 3.94 -0.23 7.49
N ALA A 7 4.61 -1.35 7.26
CA ALA A 7 3.97 -2.67 7.24
C ALA A 7 3.63 -3.19 8.65
N ASN A 8 4.30 -2.73 9.71
CA ASN A 8 4.11 -3.25 11.07
C ASN A 8 4.00 -2.16 12.14
N TRP A 9 3.55 -0.96 11.80
CA TRP A 9 3.62 0.18 12.71
C TRP A 9 2.76 -0.03 13.98
N MET A 10 1.70 -0.83 13.90
CA MET A 10 0.79 -1.05 15.04
C MET A 10 1.42 -1.90 16.14
N LYS A 11 2.45 -2.70 15.84
CA LYS A 11 3.18 -3.48 16.86
C LYS A 11 3.87 -2.61 17.91
N TYR A 12 4.22 -1.38 17.54
CA TYR A 12 4.93 -0.44 18.40
C TYR A 12 3.99 0.44 19.24
N LEU A 13 2.68 0.43 18.97
CA LEU A 13 1.73 1.34 19.63
C LEU A 13 1.70 1.14 21.14
N ASP A 14 1.63 2.25 21.86
CA ASP A 14 1.47 2.24 23.31
C ASP A 14 0.16 1.52 23.67
N PRO A 15 0.23 0.37 24.38
CA PRO A 15 -0.95 -0.44 24.70
C PRO A 15 -1.97 0.32 25.56
N SER A 16 -1.56 1.35 26.31
CA SER A 16 -2.47 2.08 27.20
C SER A 16 -3.34 3.11 26.47
N VAL A 17 -3.07 3.39 25.20
CA VAL A 17 -3.77 4.46 24.47
C VAL A 17 -5.15 3.96 24.01
N PRO A 18 -6.22 4.75 24.23
CA PRO A 18 -7.52 4.47 23.65
C PRO A 18 -7.47 4.47 22.12
N VAL A 19 -8.15 3.52 21.48
CA VAL A 19 -8.20 3.45 20.00
C VAL A 19 -8.82 4.70 19.41
N ILE A 20 -9.82 5.29 20.08
CA ILE A 20 -10.46 6.54 19.68
C ILE A 20 -9.54 7.78 19.73
N ASP A 21 -8.44 7.71 20.49
CA ASP A 21 -7.43 8.76 20.56
C ASP A 21 -6.26 8.53 19.59
N SER A 22 -6.34 7.48 18.77
CA SER A 22 -5.29 7.08 17.85
C SER A 22 -5.53 7.61 16.44
N TYR A 23 -4.47 7.60 15.64
CA TYR A 23 -4.47 8.10 14.27
C TYR A 23 -4.28 6.94 13.32
N ILE A 24 -5.20 6.76 12.39
CA ILE A 24 -5.23 5.61 11.48
C ILE A 24 -5.35 6.13 10.06
N SER A 25 -4.47 5.71 9.16
CA SER A 25 -4.61 5.99 7.74
C SER A 25 -5.69 5.10 7.13
N CYS A 26 -6.50 5.71 6.25
CA CYS A 26 -7.64 5.09 5.59
C CYS A 26 -7.56 5.25 4.08
N SER A 27 -7.82 4.16 3.38
CA SER A 27 -8.01 4.16 1.93
C SER A 27 -9.48 4.44 1.61
N HIS A 28 -9.76 5.51 0.88
CA HIS A 28 -11.07 5.76 0.29
C HIS A 28 -11.30 4.84 -0.91
N ASP A 29 -12.54 4.38 -1.07
CA ASP A 29 -12.96 3.47 -2.15
C ASP A 29 -11.87 2.46 -2.46
N ALA A 30 -11.44 1.75 -1.42
CA ALA A 30 -10.17 1.06 -1.38
C ALA A 30 -10.02 -0.03 -2.45
N SER A 31 -11.15 -0.47 -3.00
CA SER A 31 -11.22 -1.44 -4.08
C SER A 31 -11.20 -0.85 -5.49
N ALA A 32 -11.26 0.47 -5.62
CA ALA A 32 -11.25 1.16 -6.89
C ALA A 32 -9.82 1.35 -7.43
N TYR A 33 -9.13 0.23 -7.65
CA TYR A 33 -7.82 0.13 -8.29
C TYR A 33 -7.90 -0.70 -9.56
N LYS A 34 -6.85 -0.64 -10.38
CA LYS A 34 -6.75 -1.41 -11.62
C LYS A 34 -6.45 -2.87 -11.34
N TYR A 35 -7.14 -3.79 -12.01
CA TYR A 35 -6.91 -5.22 -11.86
C TYR A 35 -6.93 -5.95 -13.20
N ASP A 36 -6.25 -7.09 -13.27
CA ASP A 36 -6.12 -7.86 -14.50
C ASP A 36 -7.47 -8.41 -14.96
N GLY A 37 -7.75 -8.27 -16.26
CA GLY A 37 -9.02 -8.67 -16.86
C GLY A 37 -10.20 -7.71 -16.61
N GLY A 38 -10.00 -6.62 -15.87
CA GLY A 38 -11.00 -5.56 -15.68
C GLY A 38 -11.08 -4.59 -16.87
N ASP A 39 -12.20 -3.87 -16.98
CA ASP A 39 -12.37 -2.77 -17.93
C ASP A 39 -11.68 -1.48 -17.43
N ASN A 40 -10.38 -1.58 -17.19
CA ASN A 40 -9.58 -0.51 -16.61
C ASN A 40 -9.62 0.75 -17.47
N GLY A 41 -9.69 0.61 -18.80
CA GLY A 41 -9.80 1.75 -19.71
C GLY A 41 -11.10 2.53 -19.53
N MET A 42 -12.24 1.83 -19.35
CA MET A 42 -13.50 2.50 -19.01
C MET A 42 -13.44 3.13 -17.62
N HIS A 43 -12.84 2.44 -16.63
CA HIS A 43 -12.71 2.96 -15.26
C HIS A 43 -11.88 4.25 -15.21
N GLU A 44 -10.79 4.32 -15.95
CA GLU A 44 -10.01 5.55 -16.14
C GLU A 44 -10.84 6.63 -16.84
N PHE A 45 -11.56 6.27 -17.92
CA PHE A 45 -12.37 7.22 -18.66
C PHE A 45 -13.48 7.87 -17.82
N VAL A 46 -14.15 7.09 -16.96
CA VAL A 46 -15.18 7.59 -16.04
C VAL A 46 -14.61 8.10 -14.72
N GLY A 47 -13.27 8.04 -14.54
CA GLY A 47 -12.52 8.42 -13.34
C GLY A 47 -13.08 7.81 -12.06
N SER A 48 -13.33 6.50 -12.07
CA SER A 48 -13.75 5.76 -10.89
C SER A 48 -12.57 5.23 -10.06
N ILE A 49 -11.33 5.31 -10.57
CA ILE A 49 -10.11 4.82 -9.91
C ILE A 49 -9.69 5.78 -8.79
N CYS A 50 -9.67 5.29 -7.56
CA CYS A 50 -9.29 6.06 -6.35
C CYS A 50 -7.99 5.56 -5.73
N GLN A 51 -7.47 4.41 -6.17
CA GLN A 51 -6.24 3.80 -5.66
C GLN A 51 -5.42 3.25 -6.84
N THR A 52 -4.09 3.27 -6.74
CA THR A 52 -3.22 2.65 -7.75
C THR A 52 -2.86 1.21 -7.40
N GLY A 53 -2.69 0.91 -6.10
CA GLY A 53 -2.33 -0.41 -5.61
C GLY A 53 -3.52 -1.24 -5.12
N ASP A 54 -3.35 -2.56 -5.13
CA ASP A 54 -4.25 -3.51 -4.49
C ASP A 54 -4.24 -3.38 -2.95
N TYR A 55 -5.03 -4.18 -2.23
CA TYR A 55 -5.06 -4.09 -0.75
C TYR A 55 -3.71 -4.43 -0.13
N THR A 56 -2.95 -5.36 -0.73
CA THR A 56 -1.60 -5.67 -0.28
C THR A 56 -0.72 -4.42 -0.30
N SER A 57 -0.71 -3.70 -1.42
CA SER A 57 0.06 -2.48 -1.62
C SER A 57 -0.36 -1.35 -0.65
N GLN A 58 -1.67 -1.18 -0.44
CA GLN A 58 -2.21 -0.17 0.47
C GLN A 58 -1.88 -0.50 1.95
N LEU A 59 -1.93 -1.76 2.35
CA LEU A 59 -1.53 -2.23 3.69
C LEU A 59 -0.03 -2.01 3.91
N LEU A 60 0.80 -2.31 2.91
CA LEU A 60 2.25 -2.08 2.96
C LEU A 60 2.60 -0.59 2.99
N ALA A 61 1.77 0.27 2.41
CA ALA A 61 1.87 1.73 2.51
C ALA A 61 1.38 2.29 3.86
N GLY A 62 0.91 1.42 4.77
CA GLY A 62 0.55 1.77 6.14
C GLY A 62 -0.94 1.98 6.40
N SER A 63 -1.81 1.88 5.38
CA SER A 63 -3.26 1.96 5.55
C SER A 63 -3.78 0.81 6.42
N ARG A 64 -4.71 1.09 7.35
CA ARG A 64 -5.32 0.06 8.23
C ARG A 64 -6.83 0.16 8.29
N TRP A 65 -7.42 1.14 7.62
CA TRP A 65 -8.86 1.32 7.50
C TRP A 65 -9.25 1.36 6.02
N PHE A 66 -10.25 0.59 5.64
CA PHE A 66 -10.62 0.44 4.25
C PHE A 66 -12.10 0.72 4.07
N ASP A 67 -12.41 1.73 3.26
CA ASP A 67 -13.74 2.01 2.74
C ASP A 67 -14.07 0.99 1.64
N MET A 68 -14.96 0.05 1.93
CA MET A 68 -15.22 -1.14 1.14
C MET A 68 -16.65 -1.17 0.65
N ARG A 69 -16.89 -0.83 -0.62
CA ARG A 69 -18.24 -0.86 -1.19
C ARG A 69 -18.50 -2.14 -1.95
N VAL A 70 -19.52 -2.90 -1.55
CA VAL A 70 -19.82 -4.23 -2.10
C VAL A 70 -21.18 -4.24 -2.79
N THR A 71 -21.28 -4.95 -3.90
CA THR A 71 -22.53 -5.21 -4.61
C THR A 71 -22.54 -6.61 -5.22
N ARG A 72 -23.59 -6.91 -5.98
CA ARG A 72 -23.73 -8.17 -6.70
C ARG A 72 -23.66 -7.98 -8.22
N GLU A 73 -22.97 -8.89 -8.89
CA GLU A 73 -23.04 -9.11 -10.32
C GLU A 73 -23.44 -10.56 -10.60
N GLY A 74 -24.69 -10.76 -11.02
CA GLY A 74 -25.27 -12.10 -11.12
C GLY A 74 -25.28 -12.79 -9.74
N ASN A 75 -24.50 -13.85 -9.59
CA ASN A 75 -24.32 -14.58 -8.32
C ASN A 75 -23.01 -14.26 -7.61
N THR A 76 -22.19 -13.37 -8.16
CA THR A 76 -20.86 -13.05 -7.63
C THR A 76 -20.90 -11.76 -6.83
N LEU A 77 -20.31 -11.76 -5.64
CA LEU A 77 -20.05 -10.53 -4.89
C LEU A 77 -18.85 -9.82 -5.48
N VAL A 78 -19.03 -8.56 -5.84
CA VAL A 78 -18.00 -7.73 -6.46
C VAL A 78 -17.89 -6.40 -5.72
N MET A 79 -16.72 -5.81 -5.79
CA MET A 79 -16.50 -4.46 -5.29
C MET A 79 -17.12 -3.45 -6.25
N LYS A 80 -17.49 -2.27 -5.77
CA LYS A 80 -18.07 -1.21 -6.60
C LYS A 80 -17.56 0.18 -6.25
N HIS A 81 -17.76 1.09 -7.19
CA HIS A 81 -17.79 2.53 -6.98
C HIS A 81 -19.03 3.03 -7.75
N ASN A 82 -20.08 3.39 -7.02
CA ASN A 82 -21.39 3.70 -7.61
C ASN A 82 -21.89 2.53 -8.49
N ILE A 83 -22.20 2.77 -9.75
CA ILE A 83 -22.61 1.74 -10.73
C ILE A 83 -21.43 0.95 -11.32
N ILE A 84 -20.20 1.41 -11.12
CA ILE A 84 -18.99 0.81 -11.67
C ILE A 84 -18.56 -0.34 -10.77
N LYS A 85 -18.14 -1.46 -11.37
CA LYS A 85 -17.79 -2.70 -10.67
C LYS A 85 -16.32 -3.01 -10.84
N PHE A 86 -15.75 -3.63 -9.82
CA PHE A 86 -14.34 -3.95 -9.72
C PHE A 86 -14.16 -5.45 -9.51
N GLN A 87 -12.99 -5.87 -9.01
CA GLN A 87 -12.69 -7.26 -8.70
C GLN A 87 -13.72 -7.92 -7.77
N ALA A 88 -13.74 -9.25 -7.78
CA ALA A 88 -14.52 -10.04 -6.85
C ALA A 88 -14.14 -9.73 -5.39
N PHE A 89 -15.15 -9.68 -4.52
CA PHE A 89 -14.96 -9.43 -3.09
C PHE A 89 -14.05 -10.49 -2.45
N GLU A 90 -14.19 -11.76 -2.85
CA GLU A 90 -13.36 -12.86 -2.38
C GLU A 90 -11.85 -12.64 -2.64
N THR A 91 -11.49 -12.13 -3.83
CA THR A 91 -10.10 -11.79 -4.18
C THR A 91 -9.53 -10.74 -3.22
N VAL A 92 -10.30 -9.70 -2.90
CA VAL A 92 -9.91 -8.65 -1.95
C VAL A 92 -9.68 -9.22 -0.56
N LEU A 93 -10.57 -10.10 -0.09
CA LEU A 93 -10.43 -10.74 1.22
C LEU A 93 -9.17 -11.61 1.30
N HIS A 94 -8.78 -12.29 0.22
CA HIS A 94 -7.54 -13.05 0.18
C HIS A 94 -6.29 -12.18 0.26
N GLN A 95 -6.27 -11.00 -0.37
CA GLN A 95 -5.18 -10.02 -0.23
C GLN A 95 -5.03 -9.58 1.24
N ILE A 96 -6.15 -9.21 1.88
CA ILE A 96 -6.21 -8.80 3.29
C ILE A 96 -5.73 -9.93 4.22
N LYS A 97 -6.20 -11.17 3.98
CA LYS A 97 -5.82 -12.34 4.77
C LYS A 97 -4.32 -12.63 4.67
N SER A 98 -3.76 -12.61 3.46
CA SER A 98 -2.34 -12.86 3.22
C SER A 98 -1.45 -11.87 3.99
N PHE A 99 -1.82 -10.59 3.99
CA PHE A 99 -1.13 -9.57 4.78
C PHE A 99 -1.27 -9.84 6.29
N ALA A 100 -2.49 -10.06 6.78
CA ALA A 100 -2.75 -10.32 8.20
C ALA A 100 -1.98 -11.56 8.71
N ASP A 101 -1.89 -12.61 7.88
CA ASP A 101 -1.12 -13.82 8.17
C ASP A 101 0.38 -13.58 8.33
N SER A 102 0.90 -12.60 7.62
CA SER A 102 2.32 -12.22 7.66
C SER A 102 2.62 -11.13 8.70
N HIS A 103 1.59 -10.42 9.19
CA HIS A 103 1.70 -9.23 10.04
C HIS A 103 0.77 -9.32 11.26
N LYS A 104 0.99 -10.32 12.13
CA LYS A 104 0.09 -10.68 13.25
C LYS A 104 -0.15 -9.60 14.30
N SER A 105 0.66 -8.55 14.32
CA SER A 105 0.52 -7.41 15.22
C SER A 105 -0.46 -6.34 14.74
N GLU A 106 -0.88 -6.42 13.48
CA GLU A 106 -1.68 -5.38 12.83
C GLU A 106 -3.17 -5.66 12.97
N PHE A 107 -3.94 -4.57 13.09
CA PHE A 107 -5.40 -4.58 13.13
C PHE A 107 -5.95 -3.91 11.88
N ILE A 108 -6.96 -4.52 11.27
CA ILE A 108 -7.50 -4.13 9.97
C ILE A 108 -8.98 -3.82 10.14
N PHE A 109 -9.35 -2.57 9.90
CA PHE A 109 -10.71 -2.07 9.96
C PHE A 109 -11.34 -2.15 8.57
N LEU A 110 -12.38 -2.98 8.44
CA LEU A 110 -13.12 -3.18 7.21
C LEU A 110 -14.47 -2.47 7.34
N ASP A 111 -14.57 -1.34 6.66
CA ASP A 111 -15.72 -0.43 6.71
C ASP A 111 -16.59 -0.66 5.48
N LEU A 112 -17.60 -1.52 5.64
CA LEU A 112 -18.41 -2.02 4.54
C LEU A 112 -19.55 -1.06 4.23
N ASP A 113 -19.74 -0.75 2.96
CA ASP A 113 -20.89 -0.02 2.42
C ASP A 113 -21.62 -0.93 1.43
N LEU A 114 -22.89 -1.21 1.72
CA LEU A 114 -23.74 -2.07 0.92
C LEU A 114 -25.18 -1.56 0.92
N ALA A 115 -25.86 -1.76 -0.21
CA ALA A 115 -27.28 -1.45 -0.31
C ALA A 115 -28.10 -2.56 0.34
N HIS A 116 -29.16 -2.20 1.06
CA HIS A 116 -30.12 -3.19 1.55
C HIS A 116 -30.84 -3.88 0.39
N GLY A 117 -31.02 -5.20 0.50
CA GLY A 117 -31.89 -5.97 -0.39
C GLY A 117 -31.25 -7.20 -1.04
N GLY A 118 -32.09 -8.06 -1.62
CA GLY A 118 -31.66 -9.24 -2.39
C GLY A 118 -30.82 -10.28 -1.62
N GLY A 119 -30.79 -10.24 -0.30
CA GLY A 119 -29.92 -11.09 0.54
C GLY A 119 -28.43 -10.70 0.50
N LEU A 120 -28.07 -9.53 -0.04
CA LEU A 120 -26.68 -9.09 -0.18
C LEU A 120 -25.92 -9.13 1.14
N GLY A 121 -26.49 -8.56 2.20
CA GLY A 121 -25.84 -8.53 3.52
C GLY A 121 -25.52 -9.93 4.06
N GLY A 122 -26.45 -10.88 3.93
CA GLY A 122 -26.25 -12.27 4.35
C GLY A 122 -25.08 -12.93 3.61
N ASP A 123 -25.00 -12.73 2.29
CA ASP A 123 -23.92 -13.30 1.47
C ASP A 123 -22.55 -12.65 1.78
N VAL A 124 -22.52 -11.34 2.04
CA VAL A 124 -21.30 -10.63 2.45
C VAL A 124 -20.78 -11.17 3.78
N LEU A 125 -21.66 -11.35 4.78
CA LEU A 125 -21.28 -11.97 6.06
C LEU A 125 -20.75 -13.39 5.86
N ALA A 126 -21.42 -14.20 5.05
CA ALA A 126 -20.98 -15.56 4.76
C ALA A 126 -19.60 -15.59 4.08
N MET A 127 -19.32 -14.66 3.16
CA MET A 127 -18.04 -14.55 2.49
C MET A 127 -16.91 -14.12 3.44
N LEU A 128 -17.16 -13.15 4.33
CA LEU A 128 -16.21 -12.76 5.37
C LEU A 128 -15.84 -13.96 6.25
N ILE A 129 -16.84 -14.68 6.76
CA ILE A 129 -16.65 -15.86 7.60
C ILE A 129 -15.85 -16.93 6.87
N LYS A 130 -16.21 -17.22 5.60
CA LYS A 130 -15.52 -18.20 4.76
C LYS A 130 -14.05 -17.87 4.60
N VAL A 131 -13.72 -16.64 4.18
CA VAL A 131 -12.36 -16.28 3.77
C VAL A 131 -11.51 -15.80 4.94
N LEU A 132 -11.92 -14.73 5.63
CA LEU A 132 -11.13 -14.16 6.72
C LEU A 132 -11.19 -15.02 7.98
N GLY A 133 -12.38 -15.57 8.28
CA GLY A 133 -12.61 -16.37 9.46
C GLY A 133 -12.28 -17.86 9.32
N ASP A 134 -11.81 -18.31 8.15
CA ASP A 134 -11.59 -19.73 7.84
C ASP A 134 -12.81 -20.60 8.19
N GLY A 135 -14.00 -20.08 7.91
CA GLY A 135 -15.29 -20.68 8.23
C GLY A 135 -15.82 -20.43 9.65
N LYS A 136 -15.18 -19.57 10.45
CA LYS A 136 -15.54 -19.32 11.86
C LYS A 136 -15.81 -17.85 12.16
N GLU A 137 -16.91 -17.60 12.86
CA GLU A 137 -17.30 -16.23 13.29
C GLU A 137 -16.44 -15.69 14.44
N ASP A 138 -15.79 -16.56 15.22
CA ASP A 138 -14.98 -16.14 16.36
C ASP A 138 -13.64 -15.49 15.94
N ALA A 139 -13.33 -15.44 14.65
CA ALA A 139 -12.15 -14.75 14.11
C ALA A 139 -12.27 -13.21 14.11
N PHE A 140 -13.47 -12.65 14.30
CA PHE A 140 -13.72 -11.21 14.24
C PHE A 140 -13.75 -10.55 15.61
N ALA A 141 -13.12 -9.38 15.69
CA ALA A 141 -13.04 -8.59 16.92
C ALA A 141 -14.45 -8.18 17.41
N THR A 142 -14.62 -8.18 18.73
CA THR A 142 -15.85 -7.67 19.37
C THR A 142 -15.54 -6.56 20.36
N ALA A 143 -14.27 -6.35 20.70
CA ALA A 143 -13.86 -5.39 21.71
C ALA A 143 -14.19 -3.92 21.36
N HIS A 144 -14.42 -3.60 20.08
CA HIS A 144 -14.84 -2.26 19.62
C HIS A 144 -16.30 -1.93 19.90
N VAL A 145 -17.09 -2.92 20.32
CA VAL A 145 -18.51 -2.73 20.62
C VAL A 145 -18.72 -2.61 22.12
N GLY A 146 -19.52 -1.62 22.50
CA GLY A 146 -19.88 -1.33 23.88
C GLY A 146 -20.74 -2.43 24.51
N PRO A 147 -20.96 -2.38 25.83
CA PRO A 147 -21.74 -3.38 26.55
C PRO A 147 -23.20 -3.53 26.08
N ASP A 148 -23.74 -2.53 25.38
CA ASP A 148 -25.07 -2.57 24.78
C ASP A 148 -25.14 -3.38 23.46
N GLY A 149 -23.99 -3.85 22.96
CA GLY A 149 -23.87 -4.59 21.72
C GLY A 149 -24.09 -3.74 20.46
N LYS A 150 -24.08 -2.41 20.58
CA LYS A 150 -24.42 -1.49 19.47
C LYS A 150 -23.45 -0.34 19.32
N THR A 151 -23.17 0.38 20.41
CA THR A 151 -22.38 1.61 20.36
C THR A 151 -20.88 1.32 20.37
N TYR A 152 -20.06 2.31 20.00
CA TYR A 152 -18.61 2.18 20.11
C TYR A 152 -18.17 2.06 21.58
N ASN A 153 -17.25 1.14 21.85
CA ASN A 153 -16.59 1.02 23.15
C ASN A 153 -15.55 2.13 23.34
N THR A 154 -15.94 3.23 23.99
CA THR A 154 -15.03 4.36 24.28
C THR A 154 -13.85 4.01 25.19
N ASP A 155 -13.95 2.91 25.94
CA ASP A 155 -12.87 2.43 26.81
C ASP A 155 -11.93 1.43 26.11
N LEU A 156 -12.11 1.20 24.81
CA LEU A 156 -11.24 0.31 24.04
C LEU A 156 -9.84 0.91 23.92
N THR A 157 -8.85 0.19 24.47
CA THR A 157 -7.42 0.49 24.28
C THR A 157 -6.76 -0.53 23.37
N TRP A 158 -5.58 -0.20 22.84
CA TRP A 158 -4.78 -1.17 22.08
C TRP A 158 -4.44 -2.43 22.88
N ALA A 159 -4.27 -2.32 24.22
CA ALA A 159 -4.09 -3.49 25.08
C ALA A 159 -5.28 -4.45 25.02
N LYS A 160 -6.51 -3.90 25.18
CA LYS A 160 -7.74 -4.71 25.16
C LYS A 160 -7.97 -5.33 23.79
N LEU A 161 -7.70 -4.59 22.71
CA LEU A 161 -7.83 -5.12 21.35
C LEU A 161 -6.80 -6.23 21.08
N ARG A 162 -5.54 -6.08 21.54
CA ARG A 162 -4.54 -7.15 21.48
C ARG A 162 -4.93 -8.38 22.31
N GLN A 163 -5.58 -8.18 23.46
CA GLN A 163 -6.07 -9.27 24.29
C GLN A 163 -7.20 -10.06 23.63
N ASP A 164 -8.04 -9.43 22.80
CA ASP A 164 -9.05 -10.12 21.98
C ASP A 164 -8.37 -11.11 20.99
N GLY A 165 -7.13 -10.79 20.57
CA GLY A 165 -6.31 -11.68 19.73
C GLY A 165 -6.76 -11.77 18.27
N LYS A 166 -7.68 -10.90 17.86
CA LYS A 166 -8.32 -10.90 16.54
C LYS A 166 -7.92 -9.65 15.76
N GLN A 167 -7.57 -9.85 14.49
CA GLN A 167 -7.03 -8.78 13.64
C GLN A 167 -8.11 -8.02 12.87
N TYR A 168 -9.28 -8.61 12.65
CA TYR A 168 -10.32 -8.05 11.79
C TYR A 168 -11.39 -7.33 12.60
N ILE A 169 -11.56 -6.03 12.35
CA ILE A 169 -12.60 -5.19 12.94
C ILE A 169 -13.59 -4.87 11.82
N ILE A 170 -14.82 -5.38 11.94
CA ILE A 170 -15.85 -5.16 10.93
C ILE A 170 -16.75 -4.01 11.36
N ILE A 171 -17.05 -3.13 10.41
CA ILE A 171 -17.96 -2.01 10.56
C ILE A 171 -18.98 -2.14 9.42
N TRP A 172 -20.25 -2.26 9.79
CA TRP A 172 -21.32 -2.66 8.88
C TRP A 172 -22.09 -1.44 8.40
N GLY A 173 -22.12 -1.15 7.12
CA GLY A 173 -22.87 -0.01 6.55
C GLY A 173 -23.91 -0.48 5.55
N GLU A 174 -24.89 -1.27 6.02
CA GLU A 174 -26.03 -1.64 5.19
C GLU A 174 -27.13 -0.58 5.29
N ASP A 175 -27.29 0.18 4.22
CA ASP A 175 -28.16 1.34 4.17
C ASP A 175 -29.15 1.29 3.00
N GLU A 176 -30.29 1.97 3.16
CA GLU A 176 -31.33 2.12 2.14
C GLU A 176 -31.91 3.53 2.20
N GLU A 177 -32.09 4.20 1.06
CA GLU A 177 -32.83 5.46 1.01
C GLU A 177 -34.34 5.18 1.01
N VAL A 178 -35.03 5.65 2.05
CA VAL A 178 -36.47 5.46 2.23
C VAL A 178 -37.12 6.81 2.52
N ASN A 179 -38.01 7.27 1.63
CA ASN A 179 -38.73 8.54 1.75
C ASN A 179 -37.80 9.78 1.93
N GLY A 180 -36.65 9.80 1.26
CA GLY A 180 -35.68 10.89 1.34
C GLY A 180 -34.81 10.91 2.61
N GLY A 181 -34.83 9.82 3.40
CA GLY A 181 -33.93 9.61 4.53
C GLY A 181 -33.20 8.29 4.45
N THR A 182 -32.01 8.20 5.03
CA THR A 182 -31.24 6.95 5.10
C THR A 182 -31.75 6.08 6.24
N LYS A 183 -32.18 4.87 5.92
CA LYS A 183 -32.50 3.82 6.87
C LYS A 183 -31.30 2.90 7.04
N HIS A 184 -30.93 2.66 8.29
CA HIS A 184 -29.81 1.82 8.69
C HIS A 184 -30.28 0.40 9.05
N TRP A 185 -29.61 -0.62 8.51
CA TRP A 185 -29.90 -2.02 8.76
C TRP A 185 -28.78 -2.72 9.53
N TYR A 186 -29.16 -3.46 10.56
CA TYR A 186 -28.22 -4.14 11.44
C TYR A 186 -27.94 -5.55 10.96
N SER A 187 -26.66 -5.93 10.93
CA SER A 187 -26.22 -7.31 10.62
C SER A 187 -26.74 -8.37 11.60
N GLY A 188 -27.11 -7.95 12.82
CA GLY A 188 -27.40 -8.84 13.95
C GLY A 188 -26.18 -9.51 14.56
N LYS A 189 -24.97 -9.15 14.11
CA LYS A 189 -23.70 -9.71 14.60
C LYS A 189 -22.98 -8.70 15.50
N PRO A 190 -22.60 -9.07 16.74
CA PRO A 190 -21.88 -8.17 17.65
C PRO A 190 -20.47 -7.82 17.16
N TRP A 191 -19.90 -8.59 16.22
CA TRP A 191 -18.60 -8.30 15.60
C TRP A 191 -18.71 -7.40 14.35
N ALA A 192 -19.93 -7.15 13.84
CA ALA A 192 -20.22 -6.26 12.71
C ALA A 192 -21.34 -5.25 13.07
N PRO A 193 -21.08 -4.36 14.05
CA PRO A 193 -22.02 -3.30 14.43
C PRO A 193 -22.28 -2.30 13.30
N GLN A 194 -23.42 -1.61 13.35
CA GLN A 194 -23.79 -0.60 12.35
C GLN A 194 -22.83 0.60 12.38
N ALA A 195 -22.39 1.04 11.21
CA ALA A 195 -21.38 2.06 11.01
C ALA A 195 -21.77 3.38 11.67
N ALA A 196 -23.04 3.78 11.53
CA ALA A 196 -23.60 4.99 12.15
C ALA A 196 -23.53 4.99 13.69
N ASP A 197 -23.40 3.82 14.33
CA ASP A 197 -23.27 3.70 15.79
C ASP A 197 -21.79 3.70 16.25
N ILE A 198 -20.87 3.36 15.34
CA ILE A 198 -19.44 3.18 15.64
C ILE A 198 -18.59 4.39 15.26
N ARG A 199 -18.90 5.00 14.12
CA ARG A 199 -18.10 6.07 13.55
C ARG A 199 -18.96 7.17 12.98
N ASP A 200 -18.42 8.38 13.02
CA ASP A 200 -18.92 9.46 12.20
C ASP A 200 -18.00 9.62 10.99
N ASN A 201 -18.58 9.55 9.79
CA ASN A 201 -17.87 9.80 8.54
C ASN A 201 -18.23 11.20 8.04
N TRP A 202 -17.36 12.16 8.35
CA TRP A 202 -17.59 13.57 8.03
C TRP A 202 -16.92 13.89 6.70
N ALA A 203 -17.64 13.59 5.62
CA ALA A 203 -17.46 14.22 4.33
C ALA A 203 -18.53 15.30 4.21
N ASP A 204 -18.15 16.55 3.92
CA ASP A 204 -19.12 17.39 3.23
C ASP A 204 -19.24 16.85 1.80
N ASP A 205 -20.34 17.14 1.14
CA ASP A 205 -20.47 16.95 -0.30
C ASP A 205 -19.40 17.82 -0.98
N TYR A 206 -18.18 17.28 -1.11
CA TYR A 206 -17.01 18.00 -1.60
C TYR A 206 -17.13 18.32 -3.08
N GLU A 207 -18.20 17.87 -3.73
CA GLU A 207 -18.66 18.39 -5.00
C GLU A 207 -18.73 19.92 -4.88
N ASN A 208 -17.66 20.57 -5.37
CA ASN A 208 -17.44 22.00 -5.50
C ASN A 208 -16.42 22.68 -4.59
N LYS A 209 -15.90 22.04 -3.54
CA LYS A 209 -14.86 22.66 -2.69
C LYS A 209 -13.45 22.47 -3.24
N SER A 210 -12.61 23.49 -3.13
CA SER A 210 -11.16 23.37 -3.35
C SER A 210 -10.48 22.69 -2.15
N PRO A 211 -9.27 22.12 -2.32
CA PRO A 211 -8.51 21.53 -1.21
C PRO A 211 -8.34 22.45 0.00
N LYS A 212 -8.25 23.78 -0.22
CA LYS A 212 -8.17 24.78 0.86
C LYS A 212 -9.49 24.92 1.62
N GLU A 213 -10.62 24.94 0.92
CA GLU A 213 -11.95 25.00 1.54
C GLU A 213 -12.26 23.71 2.30
N ILE A 214 -11.81 22.56 1.79
CA ILE A 214 -11.91 21.27 2.48
C ILE A 214 -11.20 21.34 3.84
N VAL A 215 -9.93 21.75 3.89
CA VAL A 215 -9.19 21.81 5.16
C VAL A 215 -9.70 22.90 6.12
N ILE A 216 -10.24 24.02 5.60
CA ILE A 216 -10.88 25.04 6.44
C ILE A 216 -12.11 24.45 7.13
N TRP A 217 -12.98 23.79 6.37
CA TRP A 217 -14.18 23.14 6.91
C TRP A 217 -13.82 22.03 7.91
N LEU A 218 -12.81 21.22 7.62
CA LEU A 218 -12.37 20.15 8.53
C LEU A 218 -11.89 20.70 9.88
N ASN A 219 -11.25 21.87 9.92
CA ASN A 219 -10.87 22.50 11.19
C ASN A 219 -12.10 22.81 12.06
N GLU A 220 -13.19 23.27 11.45
CA GLU A 220 -14.43 23.56 12.16
C GLU A 220 -15.10 22.25 12.64
N ALA A 221 -15.19 21.26 11.76
CA ALA A 221 -15.80 19.97 12.05
C ALA A 221 -15.06 19.22 13.18
N LEU A 222 -13.72 19.21 13.17
CA LEU A 222 -12.91 18.58 14.22
C LEU A 222 -13.11 19.20 15.61
N GLY A 223 -13.48 20.48 15.68
CA GLY A 223 -13.86 21.15 16.92
C GLY A 223 -15.17 20.63 17.54
N LEU A 224 -16.01 19.97 16.74
CA LEU A 224 -17.29 19.41 17.19
C LEU A 224 -17.17 17.99 17.75
N TRP A 225 -16.10 17.27 17.41
CA TRP A 225 -15.94 15.87 17.78
C TRP A 225 -15.94 15.66 19.30
N LYS A 226 -16.90 14.86 19.79
CA LYS A 226 -17.09 14.56 21.23
C LYS A 226 -16.43 13.26 21.70
N LYS A 227 -15.69 12.56 20.83
CA LYS A 227 -15.04 11.27 21.12
C LYS A 227 -15.97 10.22 21.73
N LYS A 228 -17.20 10.15 21.22
CA LYS A 228 -18.15 9.06 21.53
C LYS A 228 -18.13 7.94 20.49
N ARG A 229 -17.64 8.27 19.30
CA ARG A 229 -17.50 7.44 18.12
C ARG A 229 -16.17 7.75 17.48
N LEU A 230 -15.66 6.81 16.68
CA LEU A 230 -14.52 7.04 15.82
C LEU A 230 -14.83 8.15 14.81
N TRP A 231 -13.82 8.90 14.40
CA TRP A 231 -13.99 10.03 13.49
C TRP A 231 -13.16 9.83 12.24
N ILE A 232 -13.81 9.88 11.07
CA ILE A 232 -13.13 9.88 9.78
C ILE A 232 -13.02 11.33 9.29
N THR A 233 -11.79 11.78 9.14
CA THR A 233 -11.36 13.01 8.48
C THR A 233 -11.07 12.71 7.02
N GLN A 234 -11.95 13.14 6.13
CA GLN A 234 -11.83 12.87 4.70
C GLN A 234 -11.04 13.97 3.98
N LEU A 235 -9.84 13.64 3.53
CA LEU A 235 -8.96 14.51 2.74
C LEU A 235 -8.95 14.02 1.29
N ILE A 236 -10.01 14.33 0.55
CA ILE A 236 -10.22 13.86 -0.81
C ILE A 236 -10.66 15.02 -1.69
N ASP A 237 -10.05 15.16 -2.86
CA ASP A 237 -10.46 16.12 -3.87
C ASP A 237 -11.29 15.41 -4.94
N THR A 238 -12.61 15.33 -4.72
CA THR A 238 -13.52 14.62 -5.62
C THR A 238 -13.57 15.31 -6.99
N PRO A 239 -13.35 14.58 -8.11
CA PRO A 239 -13.38 15.19 -9.43
C PRO A 239 -14.78 15.63 -9.84
N LYS A 240 -14.93 16.92 -10.17
CA LYS A 240 -16.21 17.50 -10.61
C LYS A 240 -16.72 16.91 -11.93
N ARG A 241 -15.80 16.51 -12.83
CA ARG A 241 -16.06 15.96 -14.17
C ARG A 241 -14.91 15.06 -14.58
N SER A 242 -14.94 13.82 -14.12
CA SER A 242 -13.86 12.83 -14.31
C SER A 242 -13.42 12.62 -15.76
N TYR A 243 -14.32 12.79 -16.73
CA TYR A 243 -14.06 12.65 -18.16
C TYR A 243 -13.26 13.81 -18.79
N MET A 244 -13.02 14.91 -18.06
CA MET A 244 -12.24 16.04 -18.57
C MET A 244 -10.73 15.81 -18.31
N PRO A 245 -9.84 16.15 -19.27
CA PRO A 245 -8.40 16.09 -19.05
C PRO A 245 -7.97 16.86 -17.80
N GLY A 246 -7.16 16.24 -16.93
CA GLY A 246 -6.73 16.84 -15.66
C GLY A 246 -7.75 16.74 -14.53
N HIS A 247 -8.90 16.11 -14.75
CA HIS A 247 -9.92 15.87 -13.73
C HIS A 247 -10.04 14.39 -13.36
N HIS A 248 -9.07 13.55 -13.74
CA HIS A 248 -9.01 12.20 -13.19
C HIS A 248 -8.76 12.28 -11.67
N PRO A 249 -9.31 11.38 -10.83
CA PRO A 249 -9.08 11.43 -9.38
C PRO A 249 -7.59 11.54 -9.00
N SER A 250 -6.69 10.87 -9.72
CA SER A 250 -5.24 10.95 -9.47
C SER A 250 -4.67 12.35 -9.72
N ASP A 251 -5.17 13.06 -10.74
CA ASP A 251 -4.76 14.42 -11.05
C ASP A 251 -5.29 15.40 -9.99
N CYS A 252 -6.50 15.16 -9.50
CA CYS A 252 -7.08 15.94 -8.41
C CYS A 252 -6.29 15.73 -7.11
N ASP A 253 -6.09 14.48 -6.70
CA ASP A 253 -5.39 14.16 -5.46
C ASP A 253 -3.92 14.62 -5.50
N SER A 254 -3.18 14.38 -6.59
CA SER A 254 -1.79 14.83 -6.70
C SER A 254 -1.64 16.35 -6.61
N ARG A 255 -2.59 17.13 -7.17
CA ARG A 255 -2.63 18.59 -7.01
C ARG A 255 -3.04 19.03 -5.61
N ALA A 256 -3.91 18.27 -4.96
CA ALA A 256 -4.39 18.57 -3.61
C ALA A 256 -3.37 18.15 -2.52
N ALA A 257 -2.54 17.15 -2.80
CA ALA A 257 -1.60 16.55 -1.86
C ALA A 257 -0.68 17.56 -1.17
N PRO A 258 -0.09 18.59 -1.82
CA PRO A 258 0.68 19.61 -1.12
C PRO A 258 -0.13 20.34 -0.05
N VAL A 259 -1.39 20.69 -0.33
CA VAL A 259 -2.27 21.41 0.62
C VAL A 259 -2.64 20.49 1.79
N PHE A 260 -3.02 19.24 1.49
CA PHE A 260 -3.39 18.27 2.51
C PHE A 260 -2.20 17.87 3.39
N ASN A 261 -1.03 17.63 2.81
CA ASN A 261 0.18 17.30 3.55
C ASN A 261 0.65 18.48 4.43
N GLU A 262 0.59 19.72 3.92
CA GLU A 262 0.91 20.91 4.72
C GLU A 262 -0.08 21.08 5.89
N TRP A 263 -1.38 20.78 5.67
CA TRP A 263 -2.38 20.82 6.73
C TRP A 263 -2.13 19.73 7.79
N LEU A 264 -1.88 18.49 7.36
CA LEU A 264 -1.54 17.38 8.26
C LEU A 264 -0.30 17.68 9.10
N ALA A 265 0.74 18.31 8.52
CA ALA A 265 1.97 18.66 9.21
C ALA A 265 1.78 19.64 10.40
N LYS A 266 0.62 20.30 10.52
CA LYS A 266 0.29 21.21 11.63
C LYS A 266 -0.14 20.45 12.90
N PHE A 267 -0.62 19.22 12.74
CA PHE A 267 -1.09 18.40 13.86
C PHE A 267 0.07 17.86 14.69
N LYS A 268 -0.19 17.71 15.98
CA LYS A 268 0.71 17.13 16.97
C LYS A 268 0.04 15.96 17.69
N PRO A 269 0.82 15.06 18.30
CA PRO A 269 0.24 14.02 19.15
C PRO A 269 -0.75 14.61 20.16
N ARG A 270 -1.91 13.97 20.29
CA ARG A 270 -3.08 14.35 21.12
C ARG A 270 -4.06 15.37 20.50
N ASP A 271 -3.76 15.95 19.35
CA ASP A 271 -4.73 16.78 18.64
C ASP A 271 -5.90 15.92 18.11
N ASN A 272 -7.06 16.53 17.90
CA ASN A 272 -8.21 15.87 17.29
C ASN A 272 -7.99 15.72 15.78
N LEU A 273 -7.88 14.49 15.29
CA LEU A 273 -7.78 14.18 13.85
C LEU A 273 -8.43 12.84 13.50
N GLY A 274 -8.20 11.81 14.32
CA GLY A 274 -8.81 10.49 14.15
C GLY A 274 -8.26 9.75 12.93
N ILE A 275 -9.18 9.15 12.16
CA ILE A 275 -8.86 8.35 10.97
C ILE A 275 -8.75 9.30 9.78
N VAL A 276 -7.64 9.26 9.04
CA VAL A 276 -7.40 10.12 7.88
C VAL A 276 -7.62 9.33 6.60
N LYS A 277 -8.72 9.64 5.90
CA LYS A 277 -9.12 9.01 4.64
C LYS A 277 -8.57 9.77 3.44
N ARG A 278 -7.87 9.08 2.54
CA ARG A 278 -7.22 9.62 1.34
C ARG A 278 -7.49 8.71 0.13
N ASP A 279 -7.49 9.32 -1.05
CA ASP A 279 -7.23 8.58 -2.29
C ASP A 279 -5.73 8.29 -2.43
N PHE A 280 -5.38 7.31 -3.27
CA PHE A 280 -4.01 7.03 -3.71
C PHE A 280 -3.00 6.88 -2.58
N VAL A 281 -3.32 6.07 -1.57
CA VAL A 281 -2.51 5.99 -0.33
C VAL A 281 -1.09 5.45 -0.55
N ASN A 282 -0.87 4.66 -1.60
CA ASN A 282 0.44 4.07 -1.91
C ASN A 282 1.28 4.92 -2.88
N GLU A 283 0.76 6.07 -3.33
CA GLU A 283 1.48 7.01 -4.19
C GLU A 283 2.51 7.82 -3.41
N GLY A 284 3.65 8.12 -4.06
CA GLY A 284 4.79 8.78 -3.42
C GLY A 284 4.47 10.17 -2.85
N TRP A 285 3.55 10.91 -3.48
CA TRP A 285 3.13 12.24 -3.00
C TRP A 285 2.27 12.18 -1.71
N ASN A 286 1.75 11.01 -1.35
CA ASN A 286 0.93 10.81 -0.14
C ASN A 286 1.69 10.16 1.02
N GLU A 287 2.82 9.56 0.74
CA GLU A 287 3.63 8.85 1.73
C GLU A 287 4.04 9.72 2.92
N LEU A 288 4.39 11.00 2.67
CA LEU A 288 4.74 11.94 3.74
C LEU A 288 3.55 12.20 4.68
N GLY A 289 2.36 12.42 4.12
CA GLY A 289 1.14 12.62 4.89
C GLY A 289 0.78 11.39 5.72
N ILE A 290 0.80 10.21 5.11
CA ILE A 290 0.49 8.94 5.79
C ILE A 290 1.50 8.64 6.89
N SER A 291 2.78 8.79 6.60
CA SER A 291 3.83 8.58 7.59
C SER A 291 3.74 9.58 8.74
N HIS A 292 3.34 10.83 8.47
CA HIS A 292 3.08 11.82 9.51
C HIS A 292 1.89 11.42 10.39
N VAL A 293 0.75 11.02 9.79
CA VAL A 293 -0.43 10.52 10.52
C VAL A 293 -0.05 9.38 11.45
N ILE A 294 0.75 8.41 10.98
CA ILE A 294 1.21 7.31 11.81
C ILE A 294 2.10 7.84 12.96
N ARG A 295 3.03 8.76 12.69
CA ARG A 295 3.91 9.38 13.71
C ARG A 295 3.19 10.19 14.78
N LEU A 296 1.95 10.64 14.54
CA LEU A 296 1.14 11.30 15.57
C LEU A 296 0.76 10.35 16.71
N ASN A 297 0.76 9.04 16.47
CA ASN A 297 0.48 8.06 17.50
C ASN A 297 1.55 8.07 18.59
N ARG A 298 1.13 7.68 19.79
CA ARG A 298 2.05 7.39 20.88
C ARG A 298 2.51 5.94 20.77
N PHE A 299 3.82 5.73 20.81
CA PHE A 299 4.44 4.43 20.71
C PHE A 299 5.13 4.04 22.01
N ALA A 300 5.06 2.75 22.38
CA ALA A 300 5.83 2.17 23.47
C ALA A 300 7.31 1.95 23.08
N GLN A 301 7.56 1.77 21.77
CA GLN A 301 8.88 1.62 21.17
C GLN A 301 8.94 2.48 19.91
N ASN A 302 10.11 2.99 19.53
CA ASN A 302 10.20 3.83 18.34
C ASN A 302 9.85 2.99 17.08
N PRO A 303 8.83 3.33 16.28
CA PRO A 303 8.47 2.61 15.06
C PRO A 303 9.43 2.89 13.90
N GLU A 304 10.35 3.82 14.12
CA GLU A 304 11.44 4.16 13.23
C GLU A 304 12.51 3.06 13.27
N LEU A 305 12.68 2.37 12.15
CA LEU A 305 13.76 1.43 11.95
C LEU A 305 15.06 2.21 11.81
N PRO A 306 16.06 1.97 12.69
CA PRO A 306 17.38 2.55 12.51
C PRO A 306 17.97 2.03 11.20
N LEU A 307 18.32 2.94 10.30
CA LEU A 307 19.09 2.56 9.13
C LEU A 307 20.48 2.13 9.60
N GLY A 308 20.94 0.97 9.12
CA GLY A 308 22.26 0.45 9.40
C GLY A 308 23.37 1.20 8.66
N PRO A 309 24.54 0.58 8.45
CA PRO A 309 25.67 1.22 7.81
C PRO A 309 25.35 1.63 6.37
N THR A 310 26.07 2.63 5.85
CA THR A 310 26.03 2.97 4.42
C THR A 310 26.40 1.75 3.60
N ILE A 311 25.66 1.54 2.52
CA ILE A 311 26.00 0.56 1.50
C ILE A 311 27.01 1.21 0.56
N ASN A 312 28.18 0.59 0.46
CA ASN A 312 29.19 1.01 -0.50
C ASN A 312 29.10 0.17 -1.76
N TYR A 313 29.65 0.67 -2.85
CA TYR A 313 29.96 -0.19 -3.98
C TYR A 313 30.85 -1.37 -3.54
N LEU A 314 30.72 -2.49 -4.22
CA LEU A 314 31.25 -3.81 -3.86
C LEU A 314 30.70 -4.43 -2.57
N SER A 315 29.71 -3.82 -1.92
CA SER A 315 28.95 -4.51 -0.88
C SER A 315 28.08 -5.59 -1.50
N THR A 316 27.93 -6.71 -0.79
CA THR A 316 26.87 -7.67 -1.07
C THR A 316 25.61 -7.24 -0.34
N ILE A 317 24.47 -7.30 -1.03
CA ILE A 317 23.16 -6.97 -0.50
C ILE A 317 22.15 -8.08 -0.80
N ARG A 318 21.01 -8.02 -0.13
CA ARG A 318 19.75 -8.64 -0.53
C ARG A 318 18.73 -7.53 -0.77
N LEU A 319 17.78 -7.80 -1.65
CA LEU A 319 16.62 -6.95 -1.89
C LEU A 319 15.40 -7.68 -1.34
N LYS A 320 14.77 -7.10 -0.32
CA LYS A 320 13.58 -7.68 0.30
C LYS A 320 12.36 -6.84 -0.03
N THR A 321 11.33 -7.40 -0.62
CA THR A 321 10.05 -6.69 -0.82
C THR A 321 9.44 -6.30 0.52
N LEU A 322 8.54 -5.32 0.52
CA LEU A 322 7.89 -4.85 1.75
C LEU A 322 7.08 -5.97 2.46
N ASP A 323 6.60 -6.97 1.72
CA ASP A 323 5.92 -8.17 2.27
C ASP A 323 6.88 -9.25 2.80
N GLY A 324 8.19 -8.98 2.81
CA GLY A 324 9.21 -9.83 3.43
C GLY A 324 9.83 -10.89 2.52
N ARG A 325 9.46 -10.97 1.24
CA ARG A 325 10.08 -11.89 0.28
C ARG A 325 11.39 -11.33 -0.27
N TYR A 326 12.29 -12.20 -0.68
CA TYR A 326 13.62 -11.87 -1.18
C TYR A 326 13.70 -12.05 -2.69
N VAL A 327 14.35 -11.10 -3.36
CA VAL A 327 14.75 -11.29 -4.75
C VAL A 327 15.76 -12.42 -4.83
N ALA A 328 15.47 -13.42 -5.64
CA ALA A 328 16.35 -14.56 -5.91
C ALA A 328 16.60 -14.70 -7.41
N VAL A 329 17.78 -15.19 -7.76
CA VAL A 329 18.04 -15.71 -9.11
C VAL A 329 17.64 -17.19 -9.13
N ASP A 330 16.63 -17.50 -9.94
CA ASP A 330 16.29 -18.87 -10.31
C ASP A 330 17.17 -19.29 -11.50
N THR A 331 18.01 -20.29 -11.27
CA THR A 331 18.97 -20.84 -12.25
C THR A 331 18.42 -22.06 -12.98
N ASN A 332 17.25 -22.59 -12.59
CA ASN A 332 16.58 -23.73 -13.23
C ASN A 332 15.07 -23.48 -13.38
N PRO A 333 14.65 -22.42 -14.09
CA PRO A 333 13.24 -22.07 -14.13
C PRO A 333 12.41 -23.13 -14.90
N PRO A 334 11.18 -23.44 -14.44
CA PRO A 334 10.28 -24.35 -15.13
C PRO A 334 10.02 -23.88 -16.57
N GLY A 335 10.16 -24.81 -17.53
CA GLY A 335 9.83 -24.56 -18.94
C GLY A 335 10.94 -23.96 -19.81
N ASN A 336 12.07 -23.51 -19.26
CA ASN A 336 13.23 -23.08 -20.06
C ASN A 336 14.55 -23.08 -19.28
N THR A 337 15.35 -24.15 -19.43
CA THR A 337 16.65 -24.32 -18.74
C THR A 337 17.75 -23.36 -19.21
N ASN A 338 17.49 -22.49 -20.20
CA ASN A 338 18.49 -21.58 -20.78
C ASN A 338 18.35 -20.13 -20.30
N LEU A 339 17.48 -19.85 -19.32
CA LEU A 339 17.23 -18.51 -18.80
C LEU A 339 17.46 -18.49 -17.29
N SER A 340 18.02 -17.39 -16.78
CA SER A 340 17.96 -17.08 -15.35
C SER A 340 16.86 -16.05 -15.13
N LEU A 341 15.98 -16.30 -14.15
CA LEU A 341 14.86 -15.41 -13.85
C LEU A 341 15.01 -14.82 -12.45
N LEU A 342 14.61 -13.56 -12.29
CA LEU A 342 14.42 -12.99 -10.96
C LEU A 342 13.05 -13.42 -10.43
N THR A 343 13.05 -14.09 -9.29
CA THR A 343 11.85 -14.53 -8.58
C THR A 343 11.85 -14.01 -7.14
N LEU A 344 10.71 -14.16 -6.45
CA LEU A 344 10.58 -13.80 -5.04
C LEU A 344 10.45 -15.07 -4.17
N VAL A 345 11.35 -15.23 -3.20
CA VAL A 345 11.38 -16.37 -2.28
C VAL A 345 11.15 -15.92 -0.83
N LYS A 346 10.60 -16.79 0.01
CA LYS A 346 10.24 -16.43 1.41
C LYS A 346 11.43 -16.35 2.37
N ALA A 347 12.55 -16.97 2.03
CA ALA A 347 13.70 -17.06 2.91
C ALA A 347 14.98 -16.61 2.19
N PRO A 348 15.90 -15.91 2.88
CA PRO A 348 17.17 -15.55 2.30
C PRO A 348 18.01 -16.82 2.08
N ALA A 349 18.62 -16.92 0.91
CA ALA A 349 19.57 -17.97 0.54
C ALA A 349 20.74 -17.36 -0.22
N ASP A 350 21.77 -18.14 -0.57
CA ASP A 350 22.90 -17.58 -1.32
C ASP A 350 22.47 -17.02 -2.67
N ASN A 351 21.44 -17.61 -3.29
CA ASN A 351 20.90 -17.11 -4.55
C ASN A 351 20.09 -15.79 -4.46
N THR A 352 19.98 -15.22 -3.26
CA THR A 352 19.34 -13.91 -3.01
C THR A 352 20.35 -12.77 -2.89
N ARG A 353 21.65 -13.09 -2.99
CA ARG A 353 22.74 -12.14 -2.73
C ARG A 353 23.22 -11.50 -4.03
N PHE A 354 23.26 -10.17 -4.03
CA PHE A 354 23.70 -9.34 -5.14
C PHE A 354 24.86 -8.45 -4.71
N LEU A 355 25.97 -8.53 -5.43
CA LEU A 355 27.06 -7.57 -5.34
C LEU A 355 26.64 -6.28 -6.06
N ILE A 356 26.70 -5.15 -5.35
CA ILE A 356 26.59 -3.82 -5.95
C ILE A 356 27.91 -3.51 -6.66
N ARG A 357 27.91 -3.25 -7.96
CA ARG A 357 29.15 -2.94 -8.70
C ARG A 357 29.04 -1.61 -9.45
N HIS A 358 30.01 -0.73 -9.25
CA HIS A 358 30.22 0.47 -10.06
C HIS A 358 31.13 0.18 -11.26
N TYR A 359 31.08 1.04 -12.28
CA TYR A 359 32.04 1.03 -13.40
C TYR A 359 33.50 1.07 -12.90
N HIS A 360 33.79 1.91 -11.91
CA HIS A 360 35.16 2.11 -11.40
C HIS A 360 35.65 1.03 -10.41
N LYS A 361 34.80 0.08 -9.98
CA LYS A 361 35.15 -1.00 -9.03
C LYS A 361 35.83 -0.51 -7.73
N ASP A 362 35.44 0.65 -7.21
CA ASP A 362 36.00 1.24 -5.99
C ASP A 362 35.06 1.03 -4.80
N SER A 363 35.48 0.29 -3.78
CA SER A 363 34.69 0.02 -2.58
C SER A 363 34.59 1.19 -1.59
N SER A 364 35.34 2.27 -1.81
CA SER A 364 35.30 3.48 -0.99
C SER A 364 34.11 4.39 -1.35
N TRP A 365 33.51 4.17 -2.52
CA TRP A 365 32.37 4.97 -2.96
C TRP A 365 31.07 4.48 -2.31
N GLU A 366 30.26 5.42 -1.86
CA GLU A 366 28.96 5.17 -1.25
C GLU A 366 27.89 5.01 -2.35
N TRP A 367 26.95 4.09 -2.16
CA TRP A 367 25.78 3.92 -3.02
C TRP A 367 24.73 4.97 -2.68
N THR A 368 24.32 5.79 -3.66
CA THR A 368 23.41 6.92 -3.45
C THR A 368 22.09 6.73 -4.19
N PHE A 369 21.04 7.41 -3.74
CA PHE A 369 19.82 7.55 -4.53
C PHE A 369 20.10 8.26 -5.85
N SER A 370 19.32 7.92 -6.87
CA SER A 370 19.11 8.78 -8.03
C SER A 370 18.40 10.06 -7.59
N GLY A 371 18.83 11.20 -8.14
CA GLY A 371 18.29 12.52 -7.80
C GLY A 371 17.48 13.17 -8.91
N ASN A 372 17.18 12.45 -10.00
CA ASN A 372 16.38 12.99 -11.08
C ASN A 372 15.52 11.91 -11.76
N PRO A 373 14.19 11.95 -11.62
CA PRO A 373 13.30 11.03 -12.32
C PRO A 373 13.33 11.16 -13.85
N ASP A 374 13.75 12.31 -14.41
CA ASP A 374 13.61 12.59 -15.84
C ASP A 374 14.94 12.63 -16.62
N ALA A 375 16.12 12.65 -15.95
CA ALA A 375 17.39 12.99 -16.63
C ALA A 375 18.62 12.11 -16.29
N ASP A 376 18.45 10.88 -15.83
CA ASP A 376 19.60 10.06 -15.46
C ASP A 376 20.34 9.51 -16.70
N SER A 377 21.47 10.14 -16.99
CA SER A 377 22.44 9.68 -18.00
C SER A 377 23.49 8.76 -17.39
N CYS A 378 24.36 8.16 -18.22
CA CYS A 378 25.48 7.31 -17.79
C CYS A 378 26.43 7.99 -16.78
N GLY A 379 26.45 9.33 -16.70
CA GLY A 379 27.25 10.10 -15.74
C GLY A 379 26.56 10.41 -14.41
N ALA A 380 25.32 9.96 -14.19
CA ALA A 380 24.61 10.18 -12.94
C ALA A 380 25.16 9.28 -11.82
N ASN A 381 25.37 9.84 -10.64
CA ASN A 381 26.02 9.18 -9.48
C ASN A 381 25.24 7.97 -8.89
N GLY A 382 24.08 7.62 -9.44
CA GLY A 382 23.22 6.52 -8.98
C GLY A 382 23.35 5.20 -9.77
N ASN A 383 24.18 5.15 -10.82
CA ASN A 383 24.25 3.99 -11.72
C ASN A 383 24.97 2.79 -11.11
N VAL A 384 24.27 1.66 -10.93
CA VAL A 384 24.87 0.44 -10.38
C VAL A 384 24.55 -0.81 -11.19
N ARG A 385 25.40 -1.82 -11.07
CA ARG A 385 25.16 -3.17 -11.58
C ARG A 385 24.91 -4.11 -10.41
N LEU A 386 23.88 -4.94 -10.52
CA LEU A 386 23.61 -6.00 -9.55
C LEU A 386 24.15 -7.32 -10.10
N VAL A 387 25.17 -7.88 -9.44
CA VAL A 387 25.82 -9.13 -9.86
C VAL A 387 25.51 -10.21 -8.84
N HIS A 388 24.90 -11.32 -9.28
CA HIS A 388 24.62 -12.45 -8.41
C HIS A 388 25.93 -13.08 -7.89
N VAL A 389 26.04 -13.41 -6.59
CA VAL A 389 27.34 -13.81 -6.00
C VAL A 389 27.82 -15.20 -6.39
N ASP A 390 26.92 -16.13 -6.76
CA ASP A 390 27.27 -17.52 -7.07
C ASP A 390 27.37 -17.84 -8.57
N SER A 391 27.20 -16.85 -9.45
CA SER A 391 27.32 -17.07 -10.90
C SER A 391 28.80 -17.14 -11.33
N ARG A 392 29.46 -18.30 -11.12
CA ARG A 392 30.82 -18.57 -11.63
C ARG A 392 30.80 -19.20 -13.03
N PHE A 393 30.73 -18.38 -14.08
CA PHE A 393 31.13 -18.76 -15.44
C PHE A 393 31.79 -17.54 -16.16
N GLY A 394 33.12 -17.41 -16.04
CA GLY A 394 33.89 -16.35 -16.72
C GLY A 394 33.92 -15.00 -16.00
N ASP A 395 34.66 -14.04 -16.58
CA ASP A 395 35.06 -12.75 -15.96
C ASP A 395 33.92 -11.75 -15.67
N ASP A 396 32.65 -12.11 -15.90
CA ASP A 396 31.45 -11.50 -15.30
C ASP A 396 30.19 -12.19 -15.85
N THR A 397 29.44 -12.94 -15.03
CA THR A 397 28.15 -13.53 -15.43
C THR A 397 26.96 -12.77 -14.87
N VAL A 398 25.97 -12.61 -15.74
CA VAL A 398 24.94 -11.58 -15.76
C VAL A 398 23.57 -12.19 -15.41
N VAL A 399 22.66 -11.45 -14.74
CA VAL A 399 21.23 -11.81 -14.72
C VAL A 399 20.71 -11.48 -16.11
N SER A 400 20.30 -12.44 -16.96
CA SER A 400 19.84 -12.16 -18.34
C SER A 400 18.59 -12.90 -18.80
N CYS A 401 17.74 -12.24 -19.60
CA CYS A 401 16.66 -12.85 -20.37
C CYS A 401 16.89 -12.70 -21.89
N ALA A 402 16.47 -13.69 -22.68
CA ALA A 402 16.62 -13.71 -24.14
C ALA A 402 15.35 -13.26 -24.88
N LYS A 403 15.54 -12.45 -25.93
CA LYS A 403 14.51 -12.01 -26.87
C LYS A 403 14.45 -12.99 -28.05
N ASN A 404 13.47 -13.90 -28.08
CA ASN A 404 13.08 -14.56 -29.33
C ASN A 404 11.62 -15.07 -29.38
N SER A 405 10.71 -14.61 -28.50
CA SER A 405 9.31 -15.09 -28.51
C SER A 405 8.22 -14.03 -28.29
N GLY A 406 8.45 -12.75 -28.62
CA GLY A 406 7.33 -11.79 -28.75
C GLY A 406 6.92 -11.03 -27.48
N GLY A 407 7.78 -10.95 -26.46
CA GLY A 407 7.61 -10.10 -25.28
C GLY A 407 8.64 -10.47 -24.21
N PHE A 408 9.02 -9.51 -23.36
CA PHE A 408 9.96 -9.57 -22.22
C PHE A 408 11.43 -9.15 -22.44
N MET A 409 11.91 -8.38 -21.46
CA MET A 409 13.08 -7.48 -21.50
C MET A 409 14.30 -8.04 -20.81
N TYR A 410 15.44 -7.72 -21.43
CA TYR A 410 16.79 -8.01 -20.97
C TYR A 410 17.00 -7.63 -19.51
N TRP A 411 17.86 -8.43 -18.88
CA TRP A 411 18.61 -8.01 -17.72
C TRP A 411 20.07 -8.16 -18.18
N GLY A 412 20.94 -7.17 -18.05
CA GLY A 412 22.36 -7.49 -18.12
C GLY A 412 23.43 -6.45 -18.41
N VAL A 413 24.68 -6.87 -18.17
CA VAL A 413 25.91 -6.06 -18.15
C VAL A 413 26.85 -6.43 -19.30
N GLY A 414 27.31 -5.43 -20.05
CA GLY A 414 28.48 -5.51 -20.95
C GLY A 414 29.57 -4.49 -20.61
N TRP A 415 30.83 -4.76 -20.98
CA TRP A 415 31.98 -3.83 -20.86
C TRP A 415 32.62 -3.49 -22.22
N GLY A 416 31.91 -3.77 -23.34
CA GLY A 416 32.38 -3.50 -24.71
C GLY A 416 31.86 -2.18 -25.30
N PRO A 417 32.37 -1.71 -26.45
CA PRO A 417 31.86 -0.51 -27.13
C PRO A 417 30.64 -0.80 -28.04
N ALA A 418 29.89 0.26 -28.36
CA ALA A 418 28.43 0.32 -28.63
C ALA A 418 27.63 0.05 -27.35
N ASP A 419 26.44 0.63 -27.15
CA ASP A 419 25.38 -0.19 -26.52
C ASP A 419 25.80 -0.91 -25.20
N ASN A 420 26.36 -0.13 -24.28
CA ASN A 420 26.84 -0.49 -22.93
C ASN A 420 25.66 -0.64 -21.95
N TRP A 421 24.96 -1.78 -22.01
CA TRP A 421 23.63 -1.92 -21.42
C TRP A 421 23.60 -2.03 -19.88
N GLU A 422 22.49 -1.46 -19.38
CA GLU A 422 21.80 -1.49 -18.08
C GLU A 422 22.60 -1.22 -16.80
N SER A 423 22.49 0.04 -16.35
CA SER A 423 22.68 0.42 -14.95
C SER A 423 21.32 0.55 -14.28
N PHE A 424 21.23 0.09 -13.04
CA PHE A 424 20.09 0.33 -12.17
C PHE A 424 20.27 1.65 -11.44
N LEU A 425 19.16 2.37 -11.35
CA LEU A 425 19.04 3.64 -10.64
C LEU A 425 18.15 3.38 -9.43
N PRO A 426 18.70 3.30 -8.21
CA PRO A 426 17.89 3.22 -7.02
C PRO A 426 17.19 4.56 -6.82
N TYR A 427 15.91 4.54 -6.54
CA TYR A 427 15.10 5.73 -6.34
C TYR A 427 14.24 5.55 -5.11
N ASP A 428 13.91 6.62 -4.41
CA ASP A 428 12.86 6.61 -3.40
C ASP A 428 11.97 7.83 -3.66
N PRO A 429 10.69 7.65 -4.00
CA PRO A 429 9.76 8.76 -4.20
C PRO A 429 9.68 9.69 -2.98
N ALA A 430 9.93 9.18 -1.76
CA ALA A 430 9.96 9.98 -0.54
C ALA A 430 11.27 10.76 -0.35
N ILE A 431 12.35 10.37 -1.05
CA ILE A 431 13.70 10.97 -0.93
C ILE A 431 14.24 11.29 -2.33
N PRO A 432 13.76 12.38 -2.98
CA PRO A 432 14.12 12.70 -4.37
C PRO A 432 15.53 13.30 -4.54
N ARG A 433 16.40 13.23 -3.52
CA ARG A 433 17.71 13.92 -3.53
C ARG A 433 18.87 12.92 -3.67
N SER A 434 19.64 13.06 -4.75
CA SER A 434 20.84 12.23 -5.03
C SER A 434 21.95 12.32 -4.00
N SER A 435 21.94 13.33 -3.13
CA SER A 435 22.91 13.46 -2.06
C SER A 435 22.70 12.45 -0.92
N TYR A 436 21.53 11.81 -0.85
CA TYR A 436 21.23 10.83 0.20
C TYR A 436 21.91 9.48 -0.08
N ARG A 437 22.41 8.86 0.99
CA ARG A 437 23.11 7.57 0.93
C ARG A 437 22.14 6.44 1.22
N ILE A 438 22.24 5.39 0.42
CA ILE A 438 21.54 4.13 0.66
C ILE A 438 22.25 3.42 1.82
N ARG A 439 21.45 2.97 2.76
CA ARG A 439 21.89 2.28 3.97
C ARG A 439 21.20 0.94 4.05
N ASP A 440 21.75 0.06 4.85
CA ASP A 440 21.04 -1.12 5.30
C ASP A 440 19.69 -0.72 5.94
N GLY A 441 18.59 -1.29 5.48
CA GLY A 441 17.22 -0.90 5.81
C GLY A 441 16.61 0.21 4.94
N SER A 442 17.34 0.80 3.98
CA SER A 442 16.77 1.81 3.07
C SER A 442 15.74 1.18 2.12
N THR A 443 14.62 1.85 1.92
CA THR A 443 13.64 1.49 0.89
C THR A 443 14.05 2.11 -0.45
N ILE A 444 14.04 1.31 -1.51
CA ILE A 444 14.37 1.73 -2.87
C ILE A 444 13.38 1.14 -3.87
N VAL A 445 13.19 1.82 -4.99
CA VAL A 445 12.69 1.30 -6.26
C VAL A 445 13.90 1.18 -7.20
N LEU A 446 13.96 0.11 -7.99
CA LEU A 446 14.99 -0.06 -8.99
C LEU A 446 14.45 0.27 -10.38
N ARG A 447 15.06 1.28 -10.99
CA ARG A 447 14.79 1.70 -12.37
C ARG A 447 15.95 1.32 -13.29
N THR A 448 15.66 1.15 -14.57
CA THR A 448 16.61 0.96 -15.66
C THR A 448 16.84 2.28 -16.41
N LEU A 449 17.96 2.40 -17.12
CA LEU A 449 18.24 3.57 -17.98
C LEU A 449 17.20 3.81 -19.08
N TRP A 450 16.33 2.84 -19.37
CA TRP A 450 15.22 2.97 -20.32
C TRP A 450 13.93 3.49 -19.69
N HIS A 451 14.02 4.09 -18.50
CA HIS A 451 12.90 4.59 -17.71
C HIS A 451 11.88 3.50 -17.31
N MET A 452 12.28 2.22 -17.36
CA MET A 452 11.48 1.10 -16.88
C MET A 452 11.84 0.78 -15.43
N TYR A 453 10.93 0.21 -14.64
CA TYR A 453 11.19 -0.17 -13.25
C TYR A 453 10.86 -1.63 -12.97
N TRP A 454 11.40 -2.17 -11.88
CA TRP A 454 11.13 -3.53 -11.45
C TRP A 454 9.73 -3.62 -10.84
N LYS A 455 8.92 -4.56 -11.32
CA LYS A 455 7.59 -4.86 -10.81
C LYS A 455 7.44 -6.36 -10.59
N ALA A 456 6.94 -6.73 -9.42
CA ALA A 456 6.57 -8.09 -9.09
C ALA A 456 5.17 -8.38 -9.63
N GLY A 457 4.99 -9.59 -10.14
CA GLY A 457 3.67 -10.11 -10.50
C GLY A 457 3.74 -11.60 -10.76
N GLU A 458 2.57 -12.23 -10.87
CA GLU A 458 2.46 -13.66 -11.13
C GLU A 458 2.65 -13.95 -12.63
N ASP A 459 3.33 -15.05 -12.93
CA ASP A 459 3.38 -15.60 -14.28
C ASP A 459 2.17 -16.53 -14.54
N GLU A 460 2.11 -17.06 -15.76
CA GLU A 460 1.11 -18.04 -16.20
C GLU A 460 1.08 -19.36 -15.39
N ASN A 461 2.11 -19.60 -14.55
CA ASN A 461 2.25 -20.78 -13.70
C ASN A 461 2.13 -20.42 -12.20
N HIS A 462 1.65 -19.22 -11.87
CA HIS A 462 1.47 -18.71 -10.50
C HIS A 462 2.77 -18.58 -9.68
N TYR A 463 3.92 -18.47 -10.34
CA TYR A 463 5.15 -18.05 -9.68
C TYR A 463 5.24 -16.52 -9.67
N THR A 464 5.53 -15.92 -8.51
CA THR A 464 5.82 -14.48 -8.46
C THR A 464 7.21 -14.21 -9.05
N ARG A 465 7.24 -13.48 -10.16
CA ARG A 465 8.45 -13.07 -10.87
C ARG A 465 8.63 -11.55 -10.80
N LEU A 466 9.86 -11.11 -11.02
CA LEU A 466 10.17 -9.70 -11.27
C LEU A 466 10.33 -9.47 -12.77
N TYR A 467 9.60 -8.49 -13.29
CA TYR A 467 9.69 -8.02 -14.67
C TYR A 467 9.98 -6.52 -14.70
N ALA A 468 10.55 -6.02 -15.80
CA ALA A 468 10.61 -4.59 -16.02
C ALA A 468 9.26 -4.07 -16.58
N SER A 469 8.81 -2.92 -16.10
CA SER A 469 7.52 -2.33 -16.44
C SER A 469 7.73 -0.93 -17.01
N THR A 470 7.01 -0.58 -18.08
CA THR A 470 6.94 0.77 -18.65
C THR A 470 5.80 1.62 -18.05
N GLY A 471 5.14 1.13 -17.00
CA GLY A 471 3.99 1.83 -16.38
C GLY A 471 4.40 3.09 -15.61
N ALA A 472 3.58 3.49 -14.65
CA ALA A 472 3.92 4.59 -13.73
C ALA A 472 4.94 4.09 -12.68
N ILE A 473 5.94 4.90 -12.31
CA ILE A 473 7.00 4.47 -11.36
C ILE A 473 6.44 4.12 -9.98
N GLU A 474 5.26 4.59 -9.67
CA GLU A 474 4.55 4.38 -8.44
C GLU A 474 3.97 2.95 -8.32
N ASP A 475 3.80 2.26 -9.45
CA ASP A 475 3.49 0.82 -9.50
C ASP A 475 4.72 -0.07 -9.28
N ALA A 476 5.90 0.51 -9.09
CA ALA A 476 7.13 -0.25 -8.93
C ALA A 476 7.17 -1.01 -7.61
N THR A 477 7.81 -2.18 -7.65
CA THR A 477 8.09 -2.91 -6.42
C THR A 477 9.13 -2.17 -5.60
N ARG A 478 8.75 -1.86 -4.37
CA ARG A 478 9.63 -1.29 -3.35
C ARG A 478 10.41 -2.41 -2.66
N PHE A 479 11.70 -2.20 -2.50
CA PHE A 479 12.65 -3.11 -1.86
C PHE A 479 13.31 -2.45 -0.67
N VAL A 480 13.34 -3.12 0.47
CA VAL A 480 14.26 -2.84 1.57
C VAL A 480 15.62 -3.46 1.23
N VAL A 481 16.65 -2.63 1.22
CA VAL A 481 18.04 -3.05 1.01
C VAL A 481 18.55 -3.67 2.31
N GLU A 482 19.05 -4.89 2.26
CA GLU A 482 19.71 -5.55 3.39
C GLU A 482 21.19 -5.79 3.08
N LYS A 483 22.10 -5.41 3.98
CA LYS A 483 23.53 -5.73 3.81
C LYS A 483 23.78 -7.22 4.13
N ALA A 484 24.46 -7.93 3.24
CA ALA A 484 24.38 -9.40 3.15
C ALA A 484 25.67 -10.20 3.30
#